data_AF-A0A024H2Y1-F1
#
_entry.id   AF-A0A024H2Y1-F1
#
_cell.length_a   1.000
_cell.length_b   1.000
_cell.length_c   1.000
_cell.angle_alpha   90.00
_cell.angle_beta   90.00
_cell.angle_gamma   90.00
#
_symmetry.space_group_name_H-M   'P 1'
#
loop_
_entity.id
_entity.type
_entity.pdbx_description
1 polymer ?
#
loop_
_entity_poly.entity_id
_entity_poly.type
_entity_poly.pdbx_seq_one_letter_code
_entity_poly.pdbx_strand_id
1 'polypeptide(L)'
;MQIPYISPFVRALLPVKLEGGHELRFGVWIAIHPDDLQRACRVWNAPEYTDLKLTGYLANKIQPWGLYKVPVNLAVLNPDHTPYCVSSSDQELNDVLTKAWPHDILASLP
;
A
#
# COMPACT_ATOMS: atom_id res chain seq x y z
N MET A 1 -10.63 5.77 -6.82
CA MET A 1 -11.78 5.07 -7.45
C MET A 1 -12.84 4.88 -6.39
N GLN A 2 -14.13 5.07 -6.68
CA GLN A 2 -15.19 4.78 -5.72
C GLN A 2 -16.11 3.71 -6.31
N ILE A 3 -16.31 2.63 -5.57
CA ILE A 3 -17.28 1.60 -5.94
C ILE A 3 -18.50 1.75 -5.02
N PRO A 4 -19.68 2.06 -5.56
CA PRO A 4 -20.89 2.24 -4.76
C PRO A 4 -21.15 1.05 -3.83
N TYR A 5 -21.57 1.34 -2.60
CA TYR A 5 -21.92 0.35 -1.57
C TYR A 5 -20.79 -0.59 -1.10
N ILE A 6 -19.57 -0.44 -1.61
CA ILE A 6 -18.40 -1.23 -1.19
C ILE A 6 -17.42 -0.33 -0.42
N SER A 7 -16.64 0.47 -1.13
CA SER A 7 -15.62 1.34 -0.53
C SER A 7 -15.02 2.24 -1.61
N PRO A 8 -14.49 3.42 -1.23
CA PRO A 8 -13.49 4.09 -2.03
C PRO A 8 -12.12 3.44 -1.90
N PHE A 9 -11.41 3.40 -3.02
CA PHE A 9 -10.08 2.83 -3.13
C PHE A 9 -9.07 3.85 -3.64
N VAL A 10 -7.90 3.84 -3.02
CA VAL A 10 -6.71 4.58 -3.49
C VAL A 10 -5.64 3.59 -3.97
N ARG A 11 -4.88 3.98 -4.98
CA ARG A 11 -3.69 3.23 -5.39
C ARG A 11 -2.56 3.50 -4.41
N ALA A 12 -1.81 2.46 -4.08
CA ALA A 12 -0.60 2.55 -3.29
C ALA A 12 0.48 1.61 -3.83
N LEU A 13 1.70 1.79 -3.34
CA LEU A 13 2.83 0.90 -3.58
C LEU A 13 3.13 0.11 -2.31
N LEU A 14 3.17 -1.21 -2.40
CA LEU A 14 3.65 -2.09 -1.34
C LEU A 14 5.11 -2.44 -1.63
N PRO A 15 6.09 -1.83 -0.93
CA PRO A 15 7.49 -2.17 -1.08
C PRO A 15 7.80 -3.47 -0.33
N VAL A 16 8.48 -4.38 -1.00
CA VAL A 16 9.02 -5.62 -0.43
C VAL A 16 10.52 -5.60 -0.63
N LYS A 17 11.24 -5.58 0.48
CA LYS A 17 12.70 -5.62 0.46
C LYS A 17 13.14 -7.03 0.11
N LEU A 18 14.06 -7.14 -0.83
CA LEU A 18 14.72 -8.38 -1.18
C LEU A 18 16.11 -8.40 -0.57
N GLU A 19 16.65 -9.58 -0.36
CA GLU A 19 18.05 -9.79 0.01
C GLU A 19 18.98 -9.13 -1.04
N GLY A 20 20.23 -8.84 -0.66
CA GLY A 20 21.17 -8.17 -1.56
C GLY A 20 20.85 -6.69 -1.85
N GLY A 21 19.88 -6.10 -1.16
CA GLY A 21 19.54 -4.68 -1.28
C GLY A 21 18.61 -4.33 -2.45
N HIS A 22 17.96 -5.35 -3.04
CA HIS A 22 16.95 -5.14 -4.07
C HIS A 22 15.58 -4.84 -3.47
N GLU A 23 14.67 -4.29 -4.28
CA GLU A 23 13.30 -3.99 -3.85
C GLU A 23 12.32 -4.34 -4.97
N LEU A 24 11.26 -5.05 -4.60
CA LEU A 24 10.09 -5.28 -5.43
C LEU A 24 8.97 -4.34 -4.97
N ARG A 25 8.24 -3.74 -5.91
CA ARG A 25 7.07 -2.89 -5.59
C ARG A 25 5.82 -3.45 -6.23
N PHE A 26 4.84 -3.81 -5.41
CA PHE A 26 3.51 -4.14 -5.90
C PHE A 26 2.65 -2.88 -6.00
N GLY A 27 1.99 -2.69 -7.15
CA GLY A 27 0.87 -1.76 -7.24
C GLY A 27 -0.36 -2.39 -6.59
N VAL A 28 -0.89 -1.76 -5.54
CA VAL A 28 -2.03 -2.27 -4.77
C VAL A 28 -3.16 -1.25 -4.67
N TRP A 29 -4.36 -1.73 -4.43
CA TRP A 29 -5.54 -0.95 -4.08
C TRP A 29 -5.82 -1.10 -2.60
N ILE A 30 -6.09 0.03 -1.94
CA ILE A 30 -6.38 0.10 -0.53
C ILE A 30 -7.79 0.66 -0.36
N ALA A 31 -8.65 -0.11 0.31
CA ALA A 31 -9.97 0.34 0.74
C ALA A 31 -9.80 1.36 1.87
N ILE A 32 -10.35 2.56 1.70
CA ILE A 32 -10.21 3.68 2.65
C ILE A 32 -11.58 4.20 3.07
N HIS A 33 -11.61 5.07 4.08
CA HIS A 33 -12.83 5.77 4.45
C HIS A 33 -13.23 6.80 3.37
N PRO A 34 -14.53 7.04 3.13
CA PRO A 34 -14.97 8.09 2.19
C PRO A 34 -14.41 9.48 2.45
N ASP A 35 -14.31 9.88 3.71
CA ASP A 35 -13.75 11.19 4.08
C ASP A 35 -12.26 11.31 3.72
N ASP A 36 -11.54 10.20 3.84
CA ASP A 36 -10.14 10.10 3.44
C ASP A 36 -9.96 10.21 1.93
N LEU A 37 -10.89 9.65 1.14
CA LEU A 37 -10.86 9.83 -0.31
C LEU A 37 -11.02 11.31 -0.68
N GLN A 38 -11.98 12.01 -0.07
CA GLN A 38 -12.19 13.43 -0.34
C GLN A 38 -10.95 14.26 0.01
N ARG A 39 -10.32 13.98 1.16
CA ARG A 39 -9.06 14.62 1.55
C ARG A 39 -7.95 14.33 0.53
N ALA A 40 -7.76 13.07 0.15
CA ALA A 40 -6.75 12.67 -0.82
C ALA A 40 -6.96 13.38 -2.17
N CYS A 41 -8.20 13.45 -2.67
CA CYS A 41 -8.54 14.15 -3.91
C CYS A 41 -8.19 15.64 -3.87
N ARG A 42 -8.39 16.32 -2.73
CA ARG A 42 -8.08 17.74 -2.59
C ARG A 42 -6.58 18.04 -2.69
N VAL A 43 -5.75 17.16 -2.12
CA VAL A 43 -4.29 17.40 -2.05
C VAL A 43 -3.50 16.72 -3.17
N TRP A 44 -4.13 15.88 -4.01
CA TRP A 44 -3.43 14.99 -4.94
C TRP A 44 -2.45 15.69 -5.91
N ASN A 45 -2.77 16.90 -6.35
CA ASN A 45 -1.93 17.70 -7.25
C ASN A 45 -1.39 18.96 -6.55
N ALA A 46 -1.45 18.99 -5.23
CA ALA A 46 -1.07 20.13 -4.42
C ALA A 46 0.24 19.84 -3.67
N PRO A 47 1.02 20.86 -3.27
CA PRO A 47 2.25 20.67 -2.50
C PRO A 47 2.04 19.86 -1.20
N GLU A 48 0.87 19.99 -0.58
CA GLU A 48 0.48 19.28 0.65
C GLU A 48 0.32 17.76 0.44
N TYR A 49 0.43 17.27 -0.80
CA TYR A 49 0.42 15.85 -1.10
C TYR A 49 1.46 15.08 -0.29
N THR A 50 2.66 15.64 -0.08
CA THR A 50 3.74 15.00 0.67
C THR A 50 3.37 14.70 2.13
N ASP A 51 2.42 15.45 2.69
CA ASP A 51 1.95 15.27 4.07
C ASP A 51 0.75 14.32 4.15
N LEU A 52 0.27 13.80 3.02
CA LEU A 52 -0.86 12.88 2.98
C LEU A 52 -0.50 11.56 3.67
N LYS A 53 -1.27 11.28 4.73
CA LYS A 53 -1.28 10.00 5.45
C LYS A 53 -2.69 9.46 5.47
N LEU A 54 -2.83 8.18 5.14
CA LEU A 54 -4.10 7.47 5.07
C LEU A 54 -3.99 6.16 5.84
N THR A 55 -5.12 5.66 6.32
CA THR A 55 -5.23 4.30 6.86
C THR A 55 -6.34 3.59 6.09
N GLY A 56 -6.17 2.29 5.88
CA GLY A 56 -7.16 1.50 5.16
C GLY A 56 -6.90 0.01 5.27
N TYR A 57 -7.48 -0.74 4.34
CA TYR A 57 -7.37 -2.18 4.27
C TYR A 57 -6.91 -2.63 2.88
N LEU A 58 -6.00 -3.58 2.84
CA LEU A 58 -5.49 -4.15 1.60
C LEU A 58 -6.63 -4.81 0.80
N ALA A 59 -6.90 -4.30 -0.41
CA ALA A 59 -8.00 -4.77 -1.24
C ALA A 59 -7.58 -5.78 -2.32
N ASN A 60 -6.28 -6.02 -2.47
CA ASN A 60 -5.75 -7.10 -3.30
C ASN A 60 -5.33 -8.28 -2.44
N LYS A 61 -5.44 -9.49 -2.99
CA LYS A 61 -4.75 -10.64 -2.43
C LYS A 61 -3.31 -10.62 -2.91
N ILE A 62 -2.35 -10.53 -1.99
CA ILE A 62 -0.93 -10.45 -2.33
C ILE A 62 -0.28 -11.81 -2.11
N GLN A 63 0.25 -12.38 -3.18
CA GLN A 63 1.07 -13.59 -3.14
C GLN A 63 2.55 -13.21 -3.01
N PRO A 64 3.40 -14.06 -2.41
CA PRO A 64 3.10 -15.41 -1.89
C PRO A 64 2.39 -15.47 -0.52
N TRP A 65 2.29 -14.35 0.21
CA TRP A 65 1.86 -14.37 1.62
C TRP A 65 0.36 -14.63 1.84
N GLY A 66 -0.48 -14.48 0.82
CA GLY A 66 -1.93 -14.66 1.00
C GLY A 66 -2.64 -13.50 1.69
N LEU A 67 -1.93 -12.40 1.95
CA LEU A 67 -2.45 -11.20 2.60
C LEU A 67 -3.64 -10.60 1.85
N TYR A 68 -4.74 -10.37 2.56
CA TYR A 68 -5.96 -9.76 2.04
C TYR A 68 -6.81 -9.21 3.18
N LYS A 69 -7.44 -8.04 3.00
CA LYS A 69 -8.29 -7.37 3.99
C LYS A 69 -7.60 -7.07 5.33
N VAL A 70 -6.27 -6.96 5.32
CA VAL A 70 -5.45 -6.59 6.48
C VAL A 70 -5.30 -5.07 6.59
N PRO A 71 -5.25 -4.50 7.80
CA PRO A 71 -5.08 -3.06 8.02
C PRO A 71 -3.71 -2.58 7.54
N VAL A 72 -3.65 -1.37 6.97
CA VAL A 72 -2.39 -0.79 6.46
C VAL A 72 -2.41 0.73 6.56
N ASN A 73 -1.27 1.30 6.93
CA ASN A 73 -1.02 2.73 6.91
C ASN A 73 -0.23 3.13 5.67
N LEU A 74 -0.64 4.23 5.07
CA LEU A 74 -0.05 4.78 3.85
C LEU A 74 0.58 6.15 4.13
N ALA A 75 1.70 6.43 3.47
CA ALA A 75 2.31 7.75 3.44
C ALA A 75 2.95 8.04 2.08
N VAL A 76 2.98 9.31 1.68
CA VAL A 76 3.71 9.74 0.49
C VAL A 76 5.19 9.86 0.82
N LEU A 77 6.02 9.01 0.20
CA LEU A 77 7.48 9.05 0.35
C LEU A 77 8.17 9.75 -0.81
N ASN A 78 7.48 9.88 -1.94
CA ASN A 78 7.92 10.58 -3.13
C ASN A 78 6.69 11.29 -3.74
N PRO A 79 6.75 12.61 -3.98
CA PRO A 79 5.61 13.37 -4.51
C PRO A 79 5.15 12.94 -5.91
N ASP A 80 6.04 12.32 -6.69
CA ASP A 80 5.74 11.86 -8.05
C ASP A 80 5.12 10.45 -8.09
N HIS A 81 5.00 9.79 -6.93
CA HIS A 81 4.47 8.44 -6.80
C HIS A 81 3.14 8.43 -6.05
N THR A 82 2.36 7.37 -6.24
CA THR A 82 1.26 7.07 -5.31
C THR A 82 1.80 6.78 -3.90
N PRO A 83 0.97 6.90 -2.84
CA PRO A 83 1.43 6.63 -1.48
C PRO A 83 1.98 5.22 -1.33
N TYR A 84 2.88 5.04 -0.37
CA TYR A 84 3.47 3.76 -0.03
C TYR A 84 2.77 3.16 1.19
N CYS A 85 2.61 1.85 1.21
CA CYS A 85 2.37 1.10 2.44
C CYS A 85 3.61 1.22 3.33
N VAL A 86 3.46 1.77 4.53
CA VAL A 86 4.61 2.07 5.42
C VAL A 86 4.58 1.32 6.74
N SER A 87 3.41 0.90 7.20
CA SER A 87 3.27 0.06 8.39
C SER A 87 1.92 -0.62 8.43
N SER A 88 1.79 -1.62 9.30
CA SER A 88 0.58 -2.37 9.53
C SER A 88 0.52 -2.80 10.99
N SER A 89 -0.70 -2.84 11.57
CA SER A 89 -0.92 -3.49 12.87
C SER A 89 -1.08 -5.01 12.74
N ASP A 90 -1.31 -5.51 11.52
CA ASP A 90 -1.20 -6.93 11.20
C ASP A 90 0.28 -7.31 11.06
N GLN A 91 0.70 -8.31 11.84
CA GLN A 91 2.10 -8.70 11.97
C GLN A 91 2.67 -9.25 10.66
N GLU A 92 1.89 -10.00 9.89
CA GLU A 92 2.38 -10.63 8.65
C GLU A 92 2.62 -9.57 7.57
N LEU A 93 1.69 -8.63 7.38
CA LEU A 93 1.93 -7.50 6.48
C LEU A 93 3.08 -6.61 6.98
N ASN A 94 3.22 -6.41 8.28
CA ASN A 94 4.33 -5.64 8.83
C ASN A 94 5.68 -6.34 8.59
N ASP A 95 5.72 -7.66 8.67
CA ASP A 95 6.90 -8.46 8.32
C ASP A 95 7.24 -8.32 6.84
N VAL A 96 6.24 -8.33 5.94
CA VAL A 96 6.44 -8.11 4.50
C VAL A 96 7.10 -6.75 4.22
N LEU A 97 6.69 -5.70 4.94
CA LEU A 97 7.23 -4.34 4.79
C LEU A 97 8.64 -4.17 5.37
N THR A 98 8.97 -4.90 6.44
CA THR A 98 10.15 -4.61 7.25
C THR A 98 11.31 -5.58 7.01
N LYS A 99 11.00 -6.87 6.75
CA LYS A 99 12.00 -7.93 6.54
C LYS A 99 12.51 -7.94 5.10
N ALA A 100 13.73 -8.42 4.93
CA ALA A 100 14.27 -8.77 3.62
C ALA A 100 13.88 -10.22 3.28
N TRP A 101 13.42 -10.43 2.05
CA TRP A 101 12.99 -11.72 1.54
C TRP A 101 13.97 -12.26 0.51
N PRO A 102 14.16 -13.60 0.42
CA PRO A 102 15.00 -14.15 -0.64
C PRO A 102 14.38 -13.90 -2.01
N HIS A 103 15.20 -13.97 -3.06
CA HIS A 103 14.74 -13.70 -4.43
C HIS A 103 13.80 -14.78 -4.99
N ASP A 104 13.72 -15.94 -4.34
CA ASP A 104 12.84 -17.05 -4.73
C ASP A 104 11.36 -16.67 -4.67
N ILE A 105 10.98 -15.69 -3.87
CA ILE A 105 9.60 -15.17 -3.83
C ILE A 105 9.14 -14.65 -5.20
N LEU A 106 10.07 -14.22 -6.06
CA LEU A 106 9.77 -13.74 -7.40
C LEU A 106 9.20 -14.85 -8.29
N ALA A 107 9.60 -16.11 -8.06
CA ALA A 107 9.07 -17.26 -8.78
C ALA A 107 7.64 -17.62 -8.35
N SER A 108 7.17 -17.07 -7.23
CA SER A 108 5.82 -17.28 -6.69
C SER A 108 4.83 -16.18 -7.10
N LEU A 109 5.27 -15.23 -7.91
CA LEU A 109 4.40 -14.17 -8.44
C LEU A 109 3.53 -14.72 -9.58
N PRO A 110 2.26 -14.28 -9.67
CA PRO A 110 1.34 -14.70 -10.73
C PRO A 110 1.73 -14.17 -12.11
#